data_AF-A0A949W475-F1
#
_entry.id   AF-A0A949W475-F1
#
_cell.length_a   1.000
_cell.length_b   1.000
_cell.length_c   1.000
_cell.angle_alpha   90.00
_cell.angle_beta   90.00
_cell.angle_gamma   90.00
#
_symmetry.space_group_name_H-M   'P 1'
#
loop_
_entity.id
_entity.type
_entity.pdbx_description
1 polymer ?
#
loop_
_entity_poly.entity_id
_entity_poly.type
_entity_poly.pdbx_seq_one_letter_code
_entity_poly.pdbx_strand_id
1 'polypeptide(L)' 'MEQIKKLIKSDNELNERINTVLSIKGVGLITLLTTVAETNGFALIKNKNQLTSYAGYDIIHDQSGTHTGKTRILI' A
#
# COMPACT_ATOMS: atom_id res chain seq x y z
N MET A 1 0.01 -19.86 -0.11
CA MET A 1 -1.35 -19.27 0.01
C MET A 1 -2.15 -19.80 1.19
N GLU A 2 -2.11 -21.10 1.52
CA GLU A 2 -2.88 -21.64 2.66
C GLU A 2 -2.51 -21.02 4.01
N GLN A 3 -1.22 -20.78 4.27
CA GLN A 3 -0.77 -20.17 5.53
C GLN A 3 -1.32 -18.75 5.72
N ILE A 4 -1.32 -17.93 4.67
CA ILE A 4 -1.86 -16.57 4.67
C ILE A 4 -3.38 -16.60 4.97
N LYS A 5 -4.11 -17.52 4.33
CA LYS A 5 -5.54 -17.69 4.59
C LYS A 5 -5.83 -18.12 6.03
N LYS A 6 -4.97 -18.97 6.63
CA LYS A 6 -5.10 -19.35 8.05
C LYS A 6 -4.86 -18.15 8.98
N LEU A 7 -3.84 -17.34 8.71
CA LEU A 7 -3.54 -16.10 9.44
C LEU A 7 -4.69 -15.08 9.37
N ILE A 8 -5.28 -14.90 8.18
CA ILE A 8 -6.45 -14.03 8.03
C ILE A 8 -7.64 -14.57 8.82
N LYS A 9 -7.87 -15.88 8.80
CA LYS A 9 -8.97 -16.50 9.55
C LYS A 9 -8.79 -16.47 11.07
N SER A 10 -7.55 -16.40 11.57
CA SER A 10 -7.31 -16.28 13.01
C SER A 10 -7.61 -14.89 13.56
N ASP A 11 -7.66 -13.87 12.71
CA ASP A 11 -7.99 -12.50 13.07
C ASP A 11 -9.37 -12.13 12.48
N ASN A 12 -10.39 -12.15 13.33
CA ASN A 12 -11.77 -11.88 12.91
C ASN A 12 -11.95 -10.47 12.34
N GLU A 13 -11.28 -9.47 12.90
CA GLU A 13 -11.41 -8.08 12.45
C GLU A 13 -10.77 -7.90 11.07
N LEU A 14 -9.57 -8.46 10.88
CA LEU A 14 -8.88 -8.44 9.60
C LEU A 14 -9.70 -9.19 8.53
N ASN A 15 -10.29 -10.33 8.88
CA ASN A 15 -11.09 -11.13 7.97
C ASN A 15 -12.35 -10.38 7.51
N GLU A 16 -13.09 -9.73 8.40
CA GLU A 16 -14.27 -8.93 8.03
C GLU A 16 -13.93 -7.77 7.09
N ARG A 17 -12.84 -7.04 7.38
CA ARG A 17 -12.36 -5.95 6.53
C ARG A 17 -11.98 -6.46 5.13
N ILE A 18 -11.26 -7.59 5.07
CA ILE A 18 -10.87 -8.21 3.80
C ILE A 18 -12.09 -8.66 2.99
N ASN A 19 -13.06 -9.33 3.62
CA ASN A 19 -14.26 -9.79 2.94
C ASN A 19 -15.11 -8.63 2.41
N THR A 20 -15.15 -7.51 3.14
CA THR A 20 -15.83 -6.29 2.70
C THR A 20 -15.19 -5.73 1.43
N VAL A 21 -13.86 -5.69 1.33
CA VAL A 21 -13.19 -5.15 0.14
C VAL A 21 -13.21 -6.15 -1.02
N LEU A 22 -13.19 -7.46 -0.74
CA LEU A 22 -13.34 -8.52 -1.75
C LEU A 22 -14.72 -8.54 -2.42
N SER A 23 -15.75 -7.92 -1.82
CA SER A 23 -17.05 -7.79 -2.50
C SER A 23 -17.00 -6.85 -3.70
N ILE A 24 -15.92 -6.07 -3.86
CA ILE A 24 -15.71 -5.20 -5.01
C ILE A 24 -15.33 -6.06 -6.22
N LYS A 25 -16.20 -6.05 -7.24
CA LYS A 25 -15.95 -6.77 -8.50
C LYS A 25 -14.65 -6.29 -9.14
N GLY A 26 -13.72 -7.23 -9.33
CA GLY A 26 -12.42 -6.98 -9.96
C GLY A 26 -11.24 -6.85 -8.99
N VAL A 27 -11.48 -6.83 -7.67
CA VAL A 27 -10.41 -6.86 -6.67
C VAL A 27 -10.13 -8.30 -6.25
N GLY A 28 -8.89 -8.76 -6.49
CA GLY A 28 -8.43 -10.08 -6.06
C GLY A 28 -7.81 -10.05 -4.66
N LEU A 29 -7.81 -11.19 -3.97
CA LEU A 29 -7.22 -11.34 -2.63
C LEU A 29 -5.74 -10.94 -2.60
N ILE A 30 -4.96 -11.30 -3.63
CA ILE A 30 -3.53 -10.97 -3.69
C ILE A 30 -3.36 -9.45 -3.77
N THR A 31 -4.05 -8.79 -4.70
CA THR A 31 -3.99 -7.34 -4.87
C THR A 31 -4.34 -6.61 -3.58
N LEU A 32 -5.43 -7.03 -2.92
CA LEU A 32 -5.85 -6.44 -1.66
C LEU A 32 -4.78 -6.59 -0.56
N LEU A 33 -4.25 -7.81 -0.38
CA LEU A 33 -3.24 -8.08 0.63
C LEU A 33 -1.94 -7.33 0.36
N THR A 34 -1.52 -7.27 -0.90
CA THR A 34 -0.34 -6.51 -1.32
C THR A 34 -0.51 -5.03 -1.00
N THR A 35 -1.65 -4.42 -1.38
CA THR A 35 -1.91 -3.00 -1.07
C THR A 35 -1.96 -2.73 0.43
N VAL A 36 -2.64 -3.60 1.20
CA VAL A 36 -2.70 -3.46 2.67
C VAL A 36 -1.32 -3.62 3.30
N ALA A 37 -0.51 -4.58 2.84
CA ALA A 37 0.84 -4.76 3.35
C ALA A 37 1.76 -3.58 3.01
N GLU A 38 1.74 -3.09 1.77
CA GLU A 38 2.55 -1.95 1.32
C GLU A 38 2.18 -0.64 2.04
N THR A 39 0.89 -0.45 2.31
CA THR A 39 0.40 0.76 2.98
C THR A 39 0.36 0.62 4.51
N ASN A 40 0.85 -0.49 5.06
CA ASN A 40 0.75 -0.82 6.48
C ASN A 40 -0.68 -0.64 7.03
N GLY A 41 -1.66 -1.17 6.31
CA GLY A 41 -3.08 -1.06 6.63
C GLY A 41 -3.60 0.38 6.66
N PHE A 42 -2.97 1.28 5.91
CA PHE A 42 -3.23 2.73 5.93
C PHE A 42 -2.99 3.39 7.28
N ALA A 43 -2.25 2.77 8.21
CA ALA A 43 -2.06 3.27 9.58
C ALA A 43 -1.47 4.70 9.64
N LEU A 44 -0.68 5.08 8.63
CA LEU A 44 -0.05 6.40 8.54
C LEU A 44 -0.76 7.35 7.56
N ILE A 45 -1.77 6.87 6.85
CA ILE A 45 -2.52 7.64 5.85
C ILE A 45 -3.78 8.21 6.50
N LYS A 46 -3.81 9.53 6.66
CA LYS A 46 -4.91 10.26 7.31
C LYS A 46 -5.91 10.83 6.32
N ASN A 47 -5.54 10.95 5.05
CA ASN A 47 -6.42 11.48 4.00
C ASN A 47 -6.09 10.89 2.62
N LYS A 48 -7.05 10.98 1.70
CA LYS A 48 -6.92 10.47 0.33
C LYS A 48 -5.77 11.11 -0.47
N ASN A 49 -5.47 12.40 -0.21
CA ASN A 49 -4.42 13.11 -0.95
C ASN A 49 -3.04 12.51 -0.63
N GLN A 50 -2.79 12.10 0.62
CA GLN A 50 -1.55 11.41 0.99
C GLN A 50 -1.39 10.08 0.25
N LEU A 51 -2.48 9.32 0.08
CA LEU A 51 -2.43 8.09 -0.70
C LEU A 51 -2.14 8.36 -2.19
N THR A 52 -2.76 9.40 -2.76
CA THR A 52 -2.49 9.81 -4.14
C THR A 52 -1.03 10.26 -4.31
N SER A 53 -0.50 11.07 -3.40
CA SER A 53 0.91 11.48 -3.42
C SER A 53 1.86 10.30 -3.22
N TYR A 54 1.50 9.30 -2.41
CA TYR A 54 2.28 8.07 -2.22
C TYR A 54 2.29 7.20 -3.48
N ALA A 55 1.14 7.03 -4.13
CA ALA A 55 1.02 6.25 -5.37
C ALA A 55 1.71 6.92 -6.56
N GLY A 56 1.75 8.26 -6.57
CA GLY A 56 2.46 9.08 -7.57
C GLY A 56 3.87 9.49 -7.15
N TYR A 57 4.42 8.88 -6.11
CA TYR A 57 5.74 9.24 -5.56
C TYR A 57 6.84 8.81 -6.54
N ASP A 58 7.27 9.73 -7.40
CA ASP A 58 8.45 9.58 -8.24
C ASP A 58 9.65 10.22 -7.54
N ILE A 59 10.60 9.39 -7.10
CA ILE A 59 11.81 9.86 -6.43
C ILE A 59 12.77 10.37 -7.49
N ILE A 60 12.80 11.69 -7.72
CA ILE A 60 13.87 12.26 -8.53
C ILE A 60 15.16 12.28 -7.71
N HIS A 61 16.04 11.35 -8.05
CA HIS A 61 17.43 11.37 -7.61
C HIS A 61 18.20 12.40 -8.43
N ASP A 62 18.48 13.56 -7.83
CA ASP A 62 19.37 14.58 -8.38
C ASP A 62 20.84 14.18 -8.16
N GLN A 63 21.25 13.06 -8.77
CA GLN A 63 22.62 12.56 -8.73
C GLN A 63 23.15 12.36 -10.16
N SER A 64 24.23 13.06 -10.49
CA SER A 64 25.11 12.71 -11.61
C SER A 64 26.50 12.43 -11.03
N GLY A 65 27.35 11.65 -11.69
CA GLY A 65 28.55 11.03 -11.10
C GLY A 65 29.52 11.94 -10.31
N THR A 66 29.42 13.26 -10.42
CA THR A 66 30.18 14.27 -9.66
C THR A 66 29.32 15.26 -8.84
N HIS A 67 27.99 15.18 -8.90
CA HIS A 67 27.06 16.10 -8.22
C HIS A 67 26.00 15.35 -7.41
N THR A 68 25.84 15.74 -6.15
CA THR A 68 24.78 15.27 -5.24
C THR A 68 23.87 16.44 -4.87
N GLY A 69 22.76 16.57 -5.59
CA GLY A 69 21.70 17.54 -5.28
C GLY A 69 20.79 17.02 -4.16
N LYS A 70 19.88 17.88 -3.68
CA LYS A 70 18.85 17.46 -2.71
C LYS A 70 17.83 16.59 -3.43
N THR A 71 17.56 15.40 -2.89
CA THR A 71 16.43 14.57 -3.33
C THR A 71 15.15 15.37 -3.17
N ARG A 72 14.43 15.57 -4.28
CA ARG A 72 13.16 16.29 -4.29
C ARG A 72 12.04 15.29 -4.49
N ILE A 73 10.98 15.47 -3.71
CA ILE A 73 9.71 14.81 -3.93
C ILE A 73 8.97 15.65 -4.96
N LEU A 74 8.70 15.11 -6.14
CA LEU A 74 7.75 15.74 -7.06
C LEU A 74 6.34 15.38 -6.62
N ILE A 75 5.53 16.41 -6.39
CA ILE A 75 4.06 16.32 -6.31
C ILE A 75 3.50 17.28 -7.35
#